data_AF-A0A939G1D0-F1
#
_entry.id   AF-A0A939G1D0-F1
#
_cell.length_a   1.000
_cell.length_b   1.000
_cell.length_c   1.000
_cell.angle_alpha   90.00
_cell.angle_beta   90.00
_cell.angle_gamma   90.00
#
_symmetry.space_group_name_H-M   'P 1'
#
loop_
_entity.id
_entity.type
_entity.pdbx_description
1 polymer ?
#
loop_
_entity_poly.entity_id
_entity_poly.type
_entity_poly.pdbx_seq_one_letter_code
_entity_poly.pdbx_strand_id
1 'polypeptide(L)'
;MKLKSLTRQAVRMAATTLMLAEGSTTTLHVKAYLRDQDYRATQADVSSWLFRIARRERWVVNDNGQFRVYYFPNFISQLSGPVSVPGMVVN
;
A
#
# COMPACT_ATOMS: atom_id res chain seq x y z
N MET A 1 21.54 19.38 3.76
CA MET A 1 20.08 19.57 3.64
C MET A 1 19.40 19.06 4.91
N LYS A 2 18.32 19.70 5.37
CA LYS A 2 17.57 19.28 6.57
C LYS A 2 16.42 18.36 6.15
N LEU A 3 16.37 17.15 6.71
CA LEU A 3 15.29 16.19 6.42
C LEU A 3 13.93 16.70 6.92
N LYS A 4 12.87 16.38 6.17
CA LYS A 4 11.48 16.65 6.55
C LYS A 4 11.03 15.73 7.68
N SER A 5 10.27 16.26 8.62
CA SER A 5 9.62 15.46 9.66
C SER A 5 8.56 14.55 9.06
N LEU A 6 8.47 13.32 9.56
CA LEU A 6 7.45 12.39 9.13
C LEU A 6 6.06 12.80 9.65
N THR A 7 5.06 12.78 8.79
CA THR A 7 3.67 13.08 9.17
C THR A 7 2.74 11.94 8.76
N ARG A 8 1.60 11.82 9.44
CA ARG A 8 0.54 10.86 9.07
C ARG A 8 0.13 10.99 7.60
N GLN A 9 -0.02 12.23 7.12
CA GLN A 9 -0.44 12.49 5.74
C GLN A 9 0.61 12.05 4.73
N ALA A 10 1.89 12.27 5.01
CA ALA A 10 2.97 11.79 4.13
C ALA A 10 2.97 10.25 4.02
N VAL A 11 2.86 9.55 5.15
CA VAL A 11 2.77 8.07 5.17
C VAL A 11 1.55 7.58 4.38
N ARG A 12 0.40 8.23 4.58
CA ARG A 12 -0.84 7.88 3.87
C ARG A 12 -0.67 8.05 2.36
N MET A 13 -0.21 9.21 1.91
CA MET A 13 -0.04 9.48 0.48
C MET A 13 0.95 8.52 -0.16
N ALA A 14 2.11 8.31 0.46
CA ALA A 14 3.11 7.35 -0.02
C ALA A 14 2.54 5.93 -0.14
N ALA A 15 1.85 5.45 0.89
CA ALA A 15 1.24 4.12 0.88
C ALA A 15 0.15 3.99 -0.19
N THR A 16 -0.73 5.00 -0.33
CA THR A 16 -1.75 5.03 -1.37
C THR A 16 -1.14 5.03 -2.77
N THR A 17 -0.12 5.84 -3.04
CA THR A 17 0.59 5.86 -4.33
C THR A 17 1.16 4.48 -4.66
N LEU A 18 1.85 3.85 -3.71
CA LEU A 18 2.43 2.53 -3.90
C LEU A 18 1.36 1.45 -4.13
N MET A 19 0.27 1.44 -3.34
CA MET A 19 -0.83 0.49 -3.53
C MET A 19 -1.57 0.69 -4.86
N LEU A 20 -1.69 1.92 -5.36
CA LEU A 20 -2.27 2.18 -6.68
C LEU A 20 -1.36 1.73 -7.82
N ALA A 21 -0.05 1.88 -7.67
CA ALA A 21 0.93 1.50 -8.69
C ALA A 21 1.23 -0.01 -8.72
N GLU A 22 1.31 -0.64 -7.54
CA GLU A 22 1.81 -2.01 -7.36
C GLU A 22 0.72 -2.98 -6.87
N GLY A 23 -0.50 -2.48 -6.61
CA GLY A 23 -1.60 -3.25 -6.03
C GLY A 23 -1.49 -3.49 -4.51
N SER A 24 -0.29 -3.37 -3.95
CA SER A 24 -0.05 -3.50 -2.50
C SER A 24 1.19 -2.72 -2.07
N THR A 25 1.43 -2.64 -0.76
CA THR A 25 2.65 -2.03 -0.22
C THR A 25 3.05 -2.64 1.12
N THR A 26 4.29 -2.41 1.53
CA THR A 26 4.83 -2.81 2.83
C THR A 26 5.42 -1.60 3.55
N THR A 27 5.65 -1.74 4.86
CA THR A 27 6.37 -0.72 5.64
C THR A 27 7.74 -0.39 5.02
N LEU A 28 8.43 -1.37 4.42
CA LEU A 28 9.74 -1.15 3.80
C LEU A 28 9.63 -0.31 2.52
N HIS A 29 8.65 -0.61 1.64
CA HIS A 29 8.39 0.19 0.43
C HIS A 29 8.04 1.64 0.79
N VAL A 30 7.10 1.83 1.73
CA VAL A 30 6.70 3.18 2.17
C VAL A 30 7.88 3.96 2.76
N LYS A 31 8.72 3.29 3.57
CA LYS A 31 9.93 3.92 4.14
C LYS A 31 10.93 4.33 3.05
N ALA A 32 11.19 3.46 2.08
CA ALA A 32 12.12 3.75 0.99
C ALA A 32 11.63 4.96 0.17
N TYR A 33 10.35 4.93 -0.24
CA TYR A 33 9.71 6.02 -0.98
C TYR A 33 9.77 7.36 -0.23
N LEU A 34 9.50 7.36 1.09
CA LEU A 34 9.58 8.57 1.90
C LEU A 34 11.01 9.10 2.04
N ARG A 35 12.01 8.21 2.14
CA ARG A 35 13.42 8.63 2.25
C ARG A 35 13.96 9.22 0.96
N ASP A 36 13.51 8.72 -0.18
CA ASP A 36 13.81 9.30 -1.49
C ASP A 36 13.27 10.74 -1.61
N GLN A 37 12.19 11.02 -0.90
CA GLN A 37 11.63 12.37 -0.77
C GLN A 37 12.17 13.15 0.44
N ASP A 38 13.38 12.87 0.94
CA ASP A 38 14.02 13.57 2.05
C ASP A 38 13.27 13.56 3.40
N TYR A 39 12.39 12.58 3.65
CA TYR A 39 11.78 12.42 4.97
C TYR A 39 12.68 11.64 5.94
N ARG A 40 12.71 12.07 7.21
CA ARG A 40 13.26 11.29 8.32
C ARG A 40 12.31 10.16 8.70
N ALA A 41 12.26 9.11 7.88
CA ALA A 41 11.38 7.95 8.08
C ALA A 41 12.14 6.78 8.75
N THR A 42 11.77 6.45 9.99
CA THR A 42 12.22 5.22 10.67
C THR A 42 11.24 4.07 10.40
N GLN A 43 11.70 2.82 10.52
CA GLN A 43 10.82 1.66 10.35
C GLN A 43 9.67 1.67 11.38
N ALA A 44 9.96 2.00 12.64
CA ALA A 44 8.99 2.01 13.72
C ALA A 44 7.90 3.06 13.51
N ASP A 45 8.28 4.28 13.13
CA ASP A 45 7.33 5.37 12.92
C ASP A 45 6.43 5.09 11.71
N VAL A 46 7.01 4.61 10.60
CA VAL A 46 6.24 4.24 9.40
C VAL A 46 5.29 3.09 9.73
N SER A 47 5.77 2.04 10.41
CA SER A 47 4.92 0.90 10.80
C SER A 47 3.74 1.32 11.67
N SER A 48 4.00 2.16 12.68
CA SER A 48 2.97 2.66 13.60
C SER A 48 1.92 3.49 12.86
N TRP A 49 2.34 4.45 12.02
CA TRP A 49 1.41 5.25 11.25
C TRP A 49 0.64 4.43 10.22
N LEU A 50 1.32 3.57 9.47
CA LEU A 50 0.73 2.78 8.41
C LEU A 50 -0.35 1.84 8.96
N PHE A 51 -0.10 1.19 10.09
CA PHE A 51 -1.09 0.35 10.76
C PHE A 51 -2.31 1.16 11.25
N ARG A 52 -2.08 2.34 11.84
CA ARG A 52 -3.18 3.23 12.28
C ARG A 52 -4.02 3.73 11.11
N ILE A 53 -3.39 4.08 10.00
CA ILE A 53 -4.05 4.52 8.76
C ILE A 53 -4.88 3.37 8.19
N ALA A 54 -4.27 2.19 8.01
CA ALA A 54 -4.94 1.01 7.48
C ALA A 54 -6.21 0.65 8.27
N ARG A 55 -6.13 0.66 9.61
CA ARG A 55 -7.30 0.43 10.47
C ARG A 55 -8.37 1.50 10.31
N ARG A 56 -8.00 2.77 10.22
CA ARG A 56 -8.94 3.89 10.08
C ARG A 56 -9.62 3.89 8.71
N GLU A 57 -8.88 3.58 7.65
CA GLU A 57 -9.34 3.63 6.27
C GLU A 57 -9.83 2.27 5.74
N ARG A 58 -9.91 1.27 6.63
CA ARG A 58 -10.38 -0.09 6.33
C ARG A 58 -9.60 -0.73 5.18
N TRP A 59 -8.29 -0.50 5.13
CA TRP A 59 -7.41 -1.24 4.23
C TRP A 59 -7.29 -2.68 4.72
N VAL A 60 -7.06 -3.60 3.78
CA VAL A 60 -6.77 -4.98 4.15
C VAL A 60 -5.32 -5.06 4.61
N VAL A 61 -5.10 -5.80 5.68
CA VAL A 61 -3.78 -6.03 6.26
C VAL A 61 -3.56 -7.53 6.35
N ASN A 62 -2.60 -8.05 5.59
CA ASN A 62 -2.09 -9.40 5.78
C ASN A 62 -0.84 -9.32 6.66
N ASP A 63 -0.89 -9.92 7.85
CA ASP A 63 0.19 -9.92 8.84
C ASP A 63 0.63 -11.37 9.08
N ASN A 64 1.88 -11.69 8.74
CA ASN A 64 2.46 -13.02 8.94
C ASN A 64 3.32 -13.11 10.22
N GLY A 65 3.29 -12.07 11.07
CA GLY A 65 4.11 -11.99 12.29
C GLY A 65 5.52 -11.43 12.07
N GLN A 66 6.03 -11.41 10.83
CA GLN A 66 7.32 -10.78 10.49
C GLN A 66 7.13 -9.42 9.82
N PHE A 67 6.18 -9.32 8.89
CA PHE A 67 5.84 -8.09 8.20
C PHE A 67 4.36 -8.05 7.82
N ARG A 68 3.92 -6.83 7.47
CA ARG A 68 2.56 -6.55 7.02
C ARG A 68 2.55 -6.13 5.56
N VAL A 69 1.61 -6.67 4.81
CA VAL A 69 1.26 -6.25 3.46
C VAL A 69 -0.09 -5.55 3.51
N TYR A 70 -0.16 -4.37 2.89
CA TYR A 70 -1.34 -3.50 2.87
C TYR A 70 -1.86 -3.36 1.44
N TYR A 71 -3.18 -3.42 1.26
CA TYR A 71 -3.84 -3.22 -0.04
C TYR A 71 -5.28 -2.71 0.16
N PHE A 72 -5.84 -2.10 -0.89
CA PHE A 72 -7.23 -1.64 -0.85
C PHE A 72 -8.22 -2.80 -0.87
N PRO A 73 -9.31 -2.73 -0.09
CA PRO A 73 -10.41 -3.68 -0.24
C PRO A 73 -10.95 -3.55 -1.67
N ASN A 74 -11.05 -4.67 -2.39
CA ASN A 74 -11.54 -4.81 -3.78
C ASN A 74 -10.53 -4.63 -4.92
N PHE A 75 -9.22 -4.51 -4.67
CA PHE A 75 -8.26 -4.48 -5.80
C PHE A 75 -8.26 -5.81 -6.59
N ILE A 76 -8.45 -6.96 -5.91
CA ILE A 76 -8.52 -8.27 -6.57
C ILE A 76 -9.82 -8.45 -7.36
N SER A 77 -10.95 -7.87 -6.93
CA SER A 77 -12.24 -8.04 -7.61
C SER A 77 -12.28 -7.45 -9.03
N GLN A 78 -11.36 -6.54 -9.37
CA GLN A 78 -11.25 -6.01 -10.75
C GLN A 78 -10.41 -6.88 -11.67
N LEU A 79 -9.61 -7.81 -11.13
CA LEU A 79 -8.79 -8.74 -11.92
C LEU A 79 -9.46 -10.11 -12.13
N SER A 80 -10.55 -10.39 -11.42
CA SER A 80 -11.32 -11.64 -11.49
C SER A 80 -12.73 -11.48 -12.09
N GLY A 81 -13.00 -10.38 -12.79
CA GLY A 81 -14.16 -10.32 -13.70
C GLY A 81 -14.06 -11.41 -14.77
N PRO A 82 -15.18 -12.00 -15.24
CA PRO A 82 -15.13 -13.01 -16.29
C PRO A 82 -14.46 -12.41 -17.52
N VAL A 83 -13.41 -13.07 -18.01
CA VAL A 83 -12.88 -12.77 -19.34
C VAL A 83 -13.97 -13.19 -20.32
N SER A 84 -14.79 -12.24 -20.77
CA SER A 84 -15.61 -12.43 -21.96
C SER A 84 -14.66 -12.55 -23.14
N VAL A 85 -14.27 -13.77 -23.49
CA VAL A 85 -13.61 -14.05 -24.76
C VAL A 85 -14.72 -13.98 -25.83
N PRO A 86 -14.75 -12.96 -26.70
CA PRO A 86 -15.74 -12.91 -27.76
C PRO A 86 -15.34 -13.95 -28.81
N GLY A 87 -16.20 -14.94 -29.05
CA GLY A 87 -16.13 -15.73 -30.29
C GLY A 87 -15.80 -17.22 -30.19
N MET A 88 -16.07 -17.91 -29.07
CA MET A 88 -16.09 -19.37 -29.09
C MET A 88 -17.52 -19.90 -29.07
N VAL A 89 -18.10 -20.02 -30.26
CA VAL A 89 -19.23 -20.91 -30.53
C VAL A 89 -18.62 -22.21 -31.03
N VAL A 90 -18.81 -23.30 -30.30
CA VAL A 90 -18.56 -24.65 -30.82
C VAL A 90 -19.91 -25.32 -31.03
N ASN A 91 -20.12 -25.77 -32.26
CA ASN A 91 -21.27 -26.59 -32.67
C ASN A 91 -21.28 -27.94 -31.98
#